data_AF-A0A5J4F962-F1
#
_entry.id   AF-A0A5J4F962-F1
#
_cell.length_a   1.000
_cell.length_b   1.000
_cell.length_c   1.000
_cell.angle_alpha   90.00
_cell.angle_beta   90.00
_cell.angle_gamma   90.00
#
_symmetry.space_group_name_H-M   'P 1'
#
loop_
_entity.id
_entity.type
_entity.pdbx_description
1 polymer ?
#
loop_
_entity_poly.entity_id
_entity_poly.type
_entity_poly.pdbx_seq_one_letter_code
_entity_poly.pdbx_strand_id
1 'polypeptide(L)'
;MTKNLWTRDELLIALNLYYKFPYGQFHTNNPVIIEVAEKLRRTPSALVMKLCNFGSLDPRHQLRGVQGLKGISKADRQIWQEFEDNWTELALESEEKLQVLLGVINEQQEDFTRLNFSENIKTETEAIRKVRIGQNFFRKTILALYNYRCCITGNPIPLLLTASHILPWSQFPEQRLNPHNGLCLARTHDTAFDRGLISFDEDLRLIIGHEIEKKAQDQGSETLELNFINYRGKTLNVPDRFLPDLDFLNYHRYHIFQG
;
A
#
# COMPACT_ATOMS: atom_id res chain seq x y z
N MET A 1 -4.16 33.29 21.49
CA MET A 1 -3.42 32.33 20.65
C MET A 1 -4.42 31.64 19.74
N THR A 2 -4.36 31.87 18.44
CA THR A 2 -5.17 31.12 17.45
C THR A 2 -4.76 29.65 17.51
N LYS A 3 -5.73 28.76 17.71
CA LYS A 3 -5.49 27.31 17.79
C LYS A 3 -4.98 26.86 16.42
N ASN A 4 -3.73 26.40 16.34
CA ASN A 4 -3.13 25.89 15.10
C ASN A 4 -3.70 24.49 14.78
N LEU A 5 -4.97 24.47 14.35
CA LEU A 5 -5.71 23.26 14.00
C LEU A 5 -5.15 22.65 12.71
N TRP A 6 -5.22 21.32 12.62
CA TRP A 6 -4.87 20.59 11.40
C TRP A 6 -5.95 20.81 10.35
N THR A 7 -5.58 21.25 9.15
CA THR A 7 -6.49 21.34 8.00
C THR A 7 -6.70 19.95 7.36
N ARG A 8 -7.73 19.79 6.54
CA ARG A 8 -7.97 18.53 5.81
C ARG A 8 -6.76 18.14 4.96
N ASP A 9 -6.14 19.11 4.28
CA ASP A 9 -4.98 18.89 3.43
C ASP A 9 -3.75 18.42 4.21
N GLU A 10 -3.48 19.03 5.36
CA GLU A 10 -2.40 18.58 6.24
C GLU A 10 -2.66 17.17 6.80
N LEU A 11 -3.92 16.84 7.09
CA LEU A 11 -4.32 15.51 7.54
C LEU A 11 -4.14 14.46 6.43
N LEU A 12 -4.48 14.77 5.19
CA LEU A 12 -4.24 13.88 4.06
C LEU A 12 -2.75 13.62 3.83
N ILE A 13 -1.92 14.67 3.89
CA ILE A 13 -0.47 14.53 3.78
C ILE A 13 0.08 13.66 4.91
N ALA A 14 -0.36 13.89 6.16
CA ALA A 14 0.04 13.07 7.29
C ALA A 14 -0.42 11.61 7.14
N LEU A 15 -1.66 11.37 6.69
CA LEU A 15 -2.18 10.03 6.50
C LEU A 15 -1.46 9.28 5.36
N ASN A 16 -1.13 9.98 4.27
CA ASN A 16 -0.30 9.47 3.19
C ASN A 16 1.09 9.02 3.66
N LEU A 17 1.73 9.79 4.55
CA LEU A 17 2.96 9.35 5.21
C LEU A 17 2.73 8.11 6.08
N TYR A 18 1.67 8.08 6.89
CA TYR A 18 1.35 6.95 7.77
C TYR A 18 1.23 5.61 7.02
N TYR A 19 0.66 5.62 5.82
CA TYR A 19 0.57 4.45 4.94
C TYR A 19 1.93 4.04 4.34
N LYS A 20 2.80 5.01 4.03
CA LYS A 20 4.10 4.76 3.38
C LYS A 20 5.26 4.49 4.33
N PHE A 21 5.06 4.67 5.64
CA PHE A 21 6.07 4.30 6.63
C PHE A 21 5.89 2.86 7.13
N PRO A 22 6.98 2.09 7.25
CA PRO A 22 6.93 0.83 7.97
C PRO A 22 6.53 1.04 9.42
N TYR A 23 5.98 -0.01 10.03
CA TYR A 23 5.54 0.04 11.42
C TYR A 23 6.71 0.42 12.35
N GLY A 24 6.48 1.39 13.24
CA GLY A 24 7.48 1.87 14.20
C GLY A 24 8.63 2.72 13.63
N GLN A 25 8.64 3.01 12.32
CA GLN A 25 9.76 3.72 11.67
C GLN A 25 9.52 5.23 11.42
N PHE A 26 8.39 5.78 11.86
CA PHE A 26 8.11 7.22 11.79
C PHE A 26 8.46 7.91 13.12
N HIS A 27 9.74 8.28 13.29
CA HIS A 27 10.25 9.00 14.47
C HIS A 27 10.69 10.43 14.14
N THR A 28 10.86 11.29 15.15
CA THR A 28 11.12 12.73 14.97
C THR A 28 12.40 13.05 14.22
N ASN A 29 13.39 12.15 14.27
CA ASN A 29 14.68 12.33 13.59
C ASN A 29 14.68 11.78 12.15
N ASN A 30 13.54 11.29 11.64
CA ASN A 30 13.48 10.77 10.29
C ASN A 30 13.56 11.94 9.28
N PRO A 31 14.46 11.91 8.29
CA PRO A 31 14.64 13.02 7.35
C PRO A 31 13.36 13.43 6.62
N VAL A 32 12.52 12.47 6.22
CA VAL A 32 11.25 12.75 5.54
C VAL A 32 10.27 13.43 6.48
N ILE A 33 10.22 13.01 7.75
CA ILE A 33 9.38 13.66 8.77
C ILE A 33 9.84 15.10 9.00
N ILE A 34 11.15 15.34 9.08
CA ILE A 34 11.72 16.68 9.29
C ILE A 34 11.34 17.58 8.12
N GLU A 35 11.60 17.14 6.90
CA GLU A 35 11.33 17.92 5.68
C GLU A 35 9.83 18.24 5.54
N VAL A 36 8.95 17.25 5.69
CA VAL A 36 7.50 17.46 5.55
C VAL A 36 6.97 18.34 6.67
N ALA A 37 7.42 18.14 7.91
CA ALA A 37 6.99 18.99 9.02
C ALA A 37 7.39 20.47 8.81
N GLU A 38 8.62 20.72 8.33
CA GLU A 38 9.09 22.06 8.00
C GLU A 38 8.20 22.74 6.95
N LYS A 39 7.90 22.03 5.83
CA LYS A 39 7.05 22.56 4.76
C LYS A 39 5.60 22.78 5.22
N LEU A 40 5.09 21.95 6.13
CA LEU A 40 3.81 22.15 6.79
C LEU A 40 3.83 23.26 7.86
N ARG A 41 4.98 23.86 8.14
CA ARG A 41 5.19 24.82 9.24
C ARG A 41 4.78 24.24 10.61
N ARG A 42 5.08 22.97 10.82
CA ARG A 42 4.87 22.21 12.06
C ARG A 42 6.20 21.65 12.58
N THR A 43 6.21 21.21 13.85
CA THR A 43 7.39 20.52 14.39
C THR A 43 7.37 19.03 13.98
N PRO A 44 8.53 18.38 13.84
CA PRO A 44 8.61 16.93 13.60
C PRO A 44 7.82 16.12 14.64
N SER A 45 7.89 16.53 15.92
CA SER A 45 7.11 15.91 17.00
C SER A 45 5.60 16.04 16.80
N ALA A 46 5.11 17.18 16.32
CA ALA A 46 3.67 17.35 16.05
C ALA A 46 3.20 16.43 14.91
N LEU A 47 4.00 16.28 13.85
CA LEU A 47 3.69 15.38 12.74
C LEU A 47 3.73 13.90 13.18
N VAL A 48 4.77 13.48 13.89
CA VAL A 48 4.84 12.13 14.48
C VAL A 48 3.64 11.87 15.39
N MET A 49 3.25 12.86 16.19
CA MET A 49 2.09 12.69 17.06
C MET A 49 0.79 12.52 16.29
N LYS A 50 0.65 13.21 15.15
CA LYS A 50 -0.47 13.00 14.24
C LYS A 50 -0.47 11.59 13.62
N LEU A 51 0.69 11.08 13.21
CA LEU A 51 0.82 9.71 12.69
C LEU A 51 0.44 8.66 13.74
N CYS A 52 0.85 8.86 15.00
CA CYS A 52 0.44 7.97 16.10
C CYS A 52 -1.06 8.02 16.37
N ASN A 53 -1.73 9.19 16.23
CA ASN A 53 -3.19 9.27 16.34
C ASN A 53 -3.88 8.40 15.27
N PHE A 54 -3.40 8.42 14.03
CA PHE A 54 -3.91 7.52 12.98
C PHE A 54 -3.60 6.06 13.32
N GLY A 55 -2.42 5.77 13.86
CA GLY A 55 -2.06 4.46 14.41
C GLY A 55 -3.09 3.89 15.40
N SER A 56 -3.70 4.73 16.22
CA SER A 56 -4.75 4.31 17.16
C SER A 56 -6.13 4.06 16.54
N LEU A 57 -6.35 4.50 15.30
CA LEU A 57 -7.58 4.20 14.54
C LEU A 57 -7.49 2.86 13.80
N ASP A 58 -6.29 2.34 13.56
CA ASP A 58 -6.08 1.03 12.96
C ASP A 58 -6.71 -0.09 13.82
N PRO A 59 -7.64 -0.89 13.27
CA PRO A 59 -8.32 -1.95 13.99
C PRO A 59 -7.38 -2.97 14.67
N ARG A 60 -6.20 -3.26 14.11
CA ARG A 60 -5.27 -4.23 14.72
C ARG A 60 -4.55 -3.70 15.94
N HIS A 61 -4.31 -2.39 16.02
CA HIS A 61 -3.75 -1.78 17.22
C HIS A 61 -4.69 -1.93 18.41
N GLN A 62 -6.00 -1.80 18.17
CA GLN A 62 -7.03 -1.99 19.17
C GLN A 62 -7.11 -3.46 19.61
N LEU A 63 -7.05 -4.41 18.67
CA LEU A 63 -7.04 -5.85 18.95
C LEU A 63 -5.81 -6.33 19.75
N ARG A 64 -4.65 -5.68 19.60
CA ARG A 64 -3.42 -5.97 20.38
C ARG A 64 -3.43 -5.37 21.79
N GLY A 65 -4.52 -4.74 22.21
CA GLY A 65 -4.63 -4.11 23.54
C GLY A 65 -3.76 -2.86 23.70
N VAL A 66 -3.24 -2.30 22.60
CA VAL A 66 -2.52 -1.03 22.64
C VAL A 66 -3.56 0.06 22.83
N GLN A 67 -3.59 0.67 24.03
CA GLN A 67 -4.48 1.79 24.29
C GLN A 67 -4.15 2.93 23.33
N GLY A 68 -5.11 3.23 22.44
CA GLY A 68 -5.01 4.37 21.54
C GLY A 68 -4.82 5.67 22.31
N LEU A 69 -4.09 6.61 21.73
CA LEU A 69 -3.86 7.91 22.35
C LEU A 69 -5.21 8.62 22.53
N LYS A 70 -5.42 9.25 23.69
CA LYS A 70 -6.64 10.03 23.98
C LYS A 70 -6.77 11.29 23.09
N GLY A 71 -5.74 11.60 22.29
CA GLY A 71 -5.62 12.83 21.49
C GLY A 71 -6.22 12.78 20.08
N ILE A 72 -6.95 11.71 19.72
CA ILE A 72 -7.60 11.60 18.40
C ILE A 72 -8.72 12.64 18.27
N SER A 73 -8.62 13.50 17.26
CA SER A 73 -9.62 14.53 16.99
C SER A 73 -10.83 13.98 16.21
N LYS A 74 -11.95 14.73 16.19
CA LYS A 74 -13.09 14.39 15.30
C LYS A 74 -12.67 14.40 13.83
N ALA A 75 -11.83 15.35 13.43
CA ALA A 75 -11.32 15.45 12.06
C ALA A 75 -10.41 14.26 11.70
N ASP A 76 -9.62 13.76 12.66
CA ASP A 76 -8.76 12.57 12.45
C ASP A 76 -9.61 11.33 12.13
N ARG A 77 -10.74 11.15 12.83
CA ARG A 77 -11.69 10.05 12.56
C ARG A 77 -12.41 10.21 11.23
N GLN A 78 -12.83 11.43 10.92
CA GLN A 78 -13.54 11.72 9.68
C GLN A 78 -12.67 11.45 8.45
N ILE A 79 -11.43 11.95 8.43
CA ILE A 79 -10.54 11.76 7.29
C ILE A 79 -10.07 10.31 7.17
N TRP A 80 -9.94 9.59 8.29
CA TRP A 80 -9.66 8.16 8.28
C TRP A 80 -10.79 7.38 7.60
N GLN A 81 -12.04 7.60 8.02
CA GLN A 81 -13.21 6.95 7.44
C GLN A 81 -13.35 7.29 5.94
N GLU A 82 -13.18 8.57 5.59
CA GLU A 82 -13.23 9.01 4.19
C GLU A 82 -12.18 8.30 3.32
N PHE A 83 -10.99 8.04 3.86
CA PHE A 83 -9.93 7.30 3.16
C PHE A 83 -10.27 5.82 2.99
N GLU A 84 -10.84 5.17 4.01
CA GLU A 84 -11.28 3.77 3.93
C GLU A 84 -12.47 3.56 2.99
N ASP A 85 -13.38 4.54 2.92
CA ASP A 85 -14.56 4.50 2.05
C ASP A 85 -14.20 4.74 0.58
N ASN A 86 -13.09 5.45 0.30
CA ASN A 86 -12.70 5.84 -1.05
C ASN A 86 -11.17 5.84 -1.25
N TRP A 87 -10.59 4.64 -1.15
CA TRP A 87 -9.14 4.41 -1.29
C TRP A 87 -8.53 5.06 -2.53
N THR A 88 -9.16 4.88 -3.70
CA THR A 88 -8.58 5.33 -4.96
C THR A 88 -8.50 6.85 -5.05
N GLU A 89 -9.57 7.57 -4.72
CA GLU A 89 -9.56 9.03 -4.82
C GLU A 89 -8.66 9.67 -3.77
N LEU A 90 -8.78 9.26 -2.50
CA LEU A 90 -8.04 9.89 -1.41
C LEU A 90 -6.54 9.55 -1.44
N ALA A 91 -6.16 8.36 -1.91
CA ALA A 91 -4.75 8.05 -2.12
C ALA A 91 -4.12 8.96 -3.19
N LEU A 92 -4.81 9.18 -4.32
CA LEU A 92 -4.35 10.10 -5.36
C LEU A 92 -4.29 11.53 -4.84
N GLU A 93 -5.37 12.02 -4.22
CA GLU A 93 -5.45 13.37 -3.67
C GLU A 93 -4.32 13.62 -2.66
N SER A 94 -4.10 12.68 -1.74
CA SER A 94 -3.07 12.81 -0.72
C SER A 94 -1.64 12.80 -1.29
N GLU A 95 -1.40 12.03 -2.35
CA GLU A 95 -0.09 11.98 -3.02
C GLU A 95 0.16 13.25 -3.85
N GLU A 96 -0.86 13.79 -4.52
CA GLU A 96 -0.80 15.08 -5.21
C GLU A 96 -0.48 16.21 -4.23
N LYS A 97 -1.19 16.29 -3.10
CA LYS A 97 -0.93 17.30 -2.06
C LYS A 97 0.49 17.20 -1.49
N LEU A 98 1.00 15.99 -1.25
CA LEU A 98 2.37 15.80 -0.80
C LEU A 98 3.38 16.26 -1.87
N GLN A 99 3.16 15.93 -3.15
CA GLN A 99 4.06 16.33 -4.23
C GLN A 99 4.08 17.84 -4.46
N VAL A 100 2.92 18.50 -4.35
CA VAL A 100 2.81 19.97 -4.35
C VAL A 100 3.57 20.57 -3.18
N LEU A 101 3.36 20.06 -1.95
CA LEU A 101 4.07 20.52 -0.76
C LEU A 101 5.59 20.42 -0.93
N LEU A 102 6.06 19.29 -1.46
CA LEU A 102 7.49 19.05 -1.71
C LEU A 102 8.06 19.88 -2.86
N GLY A 103 7.22 20.52 -3.68
CA GLY A 103 7.64 21.28 -4.86
C GLY A 103 8.04 20.39 -6.05
N VAL A 104 7.58 19.13 -6.06
CA VAL A 104 7.76 18.21 -7.19
C VAL A 104 6.82 18.58 -8.34
N ILE A 105 5.64 19.09 -8.01
CA ILE A 105 4.66 19.66 -8.95
C ILE A 105 4.51 21.15 -8.63
N ASN A 106 4.59 22.00 -9.65
CA ASN A 106 4.27 23.43 -9.54
C ASN A 106 2.79 23.67 -9.88
N GLU A 107 2.01 24.21 -8.94
CA GLU A 107 0.61 24.60 -9.16
C GLU A 107 0.44 25.53 -10.37
N GLN A 108 1.39 26.45 -10.60
CA GLN A 108 1.36 27.42 -11.68
C GLN A 108 1.63 26.83 -13.08
N GLN A 109 2.23 25.64 -13.16
CA GLN A 109 2.56 25.00 -14.44
C GLN A 109 1.38 24.19 -15.01
N GLU A 110 0.43 23.80 -14.17
CA GLU A 110 -0.83 23.17 -14.59
C GLU A 110 -1.74 24.15 -15.34
N ASP A 111 -1.77 25.43 -14.95
CA ASP A 111 -2.55 26.45 -15.67
C ASP A 111 -1.99 26.76 -17.07
N PHE A 112 -0.66 26.70 -17.26
CA PHE A 112 -0.05 26.95 -18.58
C PHE A 112 -0.21 25.77 -19.56
N THR A 113 -0.28 24.54 -19.05
CA THR A 113 -0.54 23.33 -19.86
C THR A 113 -2.03 23.15 -20.19
N ARG A 114 -2.94 23.67 -19.37
CA ARG A 114 -4.38 23.71 -19.65
C ARG A 114 -4.76 24.48 -20.92
N LEU A 115 -3.92 25.40 -21.40
CA LEU A 115 -4.26 26.28 -22.52
C LEU A 115 -3.93 25.73 -23.93
N ASN A 116 -3.11 24.68 -24.08
CA ASN A 116 -2.47 24.36 -25.39
C ASN A 116 -2.71 22.96 -25.99
N PHE A 117 -3.57 22.11 -25.41
CA PHE A 117 -3.85 20.75 -25.94
C PHE A 117 -5.35 20.51 -26.19
N SER A 118 -5.68 19.61 -27.12
CA SER A 118 -7.06 19.15 -27.30
C SER A 118 -7.56 18.42 -26.06
N GLU A 119 -8.86 18.51 -25.78
CA GLU A 119 -9.49 17.98 -24.57
C GLU A 119 -9.25 16.47 -24.39
N ASN A 120 -9.27 15.70 -25.48
CA ASN A 120 -8.99 14.26 -25.48
C ASN A 120 -7.54 13.92 -25.07
N ILE A 121 -6.54 14.65 -25.58
CA ILE A 121 -5.12 14.42 -25.25
C ILE A 121 -4.85 14.80 -23.79
N LYS A 122 -5.54 15.83 -23.28
CA LYS A 122 -5.47 16.23 -21.86
C LYS A 122 -6.01 15.14 -20.94
N THR A 123 -7.21 14.61 -21.23
CA THR A 123 -7.81 13.55 -20.41
C THR A 123 -6.96 12.28 -20.39
N GLU A 124 -6.34 11.92 -21.52
CA GLU A 124 -5.46 10.75 -21.60
C GLU A 124 -4.15 10.95 -20.82
N THR A 125 -3.53 12.14 -20.95
CA THR A 125 -2.30 12.48 -20.23
C THR A 125 -2.53 12.52 -18.71
N GLU A 126 -3.65 13.09 -18.27
CA GLU A 126 -4.03 13.15 -16.86
C GLU A 126 -4.35 11.76 -16.30
N ALA A 127 -5.04 10.91 -17.07
CA ALA A 127 -5.31 9.54 -16.70
C ALA A 127 -4.01 8.72 -16.54
N ILE A 128 -3.06 8.84 -17.47
CA ILE A 128 -1.74 8.17 -17.39
C ILE A 128 -0.97 8.65 -16.15
N ARG A 129 -1.00 9.96 -15.86
CA ARG A 129 -0.37 10.54 -14.67
C ARG A 129 -0.99 9.97 -13.39
N LYS A 130 -2.32 9.95 -13.28
CA LYS A 130 -3.04 9.40 -12.11
C LYS A 130 -2.72 7.92 -11.91
N VAL A 131 -2.70 7.12 -12.98
CA VAL A 131 -2.31 5.70 -12.90
C VAL A 131 -0.88 5.55 -12.36
N ARG A 132 0.08 6.34 -12.86
CA ARG A 132 1.47 6.28 -12.39
C ARG A 132 1.62 6.69 -10.94
N ILE A 133 0.95 7.76 -10.51
CA ILE A 133 0.94 8.25 -9.12
C ILE A 133 0.36 7.18 -8.21
N GLY A 134 -0.82 6.65 -8.55
CA GLY A 134 -1.50 5.59 -7.80
C GLY A 134 -0.64 4.34 -7.66
N GLN A 135 -0.07 3.84 -8.76
CA GLN A 135 0.82 2.67 -8.73
C GLN A 135 2.06 2.89 -7.85
N ASN A 136 2.63 4.10 -7.88
CA ASN A 136 3.76 4.44 -7.01
C ASN A 136 3.37 4.46 -5.52
N PHE A 137 2.24 5.09 -5.20
CA PHE A 137 1.68 5.11 -3.86
C PHE A 137 1.43 3.68 -3.36
N PHE A 138 0.65 2.89 -4.11
CA PHE A 138 0.33 1.51 -3.75
C PHE A 138 1.59 0.68 -3.52
N ARG A 139 2.56 0.76 -4.44
CA ARG A 139 3.83 0.06 -4.28
C ARG A 139 4.56 0.44 -2.99
N LYS A 140 4.70 1.74 -2.70
CA LYS A 140 5.37 2.20 -1.48
C LYS A 140 4.64 1.73 -0.23
N THR A 141 3.31 1.82 -0.22
CA THR A 141 2.45 1.38 0.87
C THR A 141 2.62 -0.12 1.13
N ILE A 142 2.42 -0.98 0.13
CA ILE A 142 2.54 -2.43 0.30
C ILE A 142 3.95 -2.83 0.75
N LEU A 143 5.01 -2.30 0.13
CA LEU A 143 6.37 -2.62 0.57
C LEU A 143 6.61 -2.19 2.03
N ALA A 144 6.12 -1.02 2.44
CA ALA A 144 6.26 -0.55 3.81
C ALA A 144 5.49 -1.42 4.81
N LEU A 145 4.26 -1.84 4.50
CA LEU A 145 3.44 -2.71 5.35
C LEU A 145 4.12 -4.05 5.66
N TYR A 146 4.84 -4.60 4.70
CA TYR A 146 5.59 -5.85 4.84
C TYR A 146 7.06 -5.65 5.26
N ASN A 147 7.42 -4.46 5.78
CA ASN A 147 8.78 -4.12 6.20
C ASN A 147 9.84 -4.40 5.11
N TYR A 148 9.48 -4.13 3.85
CA TYR A 148 10.28 -4.37 2.65
C TYR A 148 10.74 -5.84 2.52
N ARG A 149 9.87 -6.79 2.86
CA ARG A 149 10.14 -8.23 2.73
C ARG A 149 9.05 -8.96 1.97
N CYS A 150 9.44 -9.91 1.14
CA CYS A 150 8.49 -10.84 0.53
C CYS A 150 7.72 -11.61 1.61
N CYS A 151 6.39 -11.68 1.51
CA CYS A 151 5.53 -12.32 2.49
C CYS A 151 5.65 -13.87 2.49
N ILE A 152 6.21 -14.46 1.44
CA ILE A 152 6.49 -15.91 1.36
C ILE A 152 7.92 -16.21 1.80
N THR A 153 8.91 -15.61 1.12
CA THR A 153 10.33 -15.98 1.26
C THR A 153 11.09 -15.15 2.28
N GLY A 154 10.57 -13.99 2.68
CA GLY A 154 11.27 -13.04 3.55
C GLY A 154 12.38 -12.24 2.86
N ASN A 155 12.53 -12.35 1.52
CA ASN A 155 13.52 -11.63 0.72
C ASN A 155 13.48 -10.12 1.03
N PRO A 156 14.56 -9.53 1.57
CA PRO A 156 14.59 -8.13 1.98
C PRO A 156 15.02 -7.14 0.91
N ILE A 157 15.33 -7.59 -0.32
CA ILE A 157 15.90 -6.72 -1.36
C ILE A 157 14.76 -6.01 -2.10
N PRO A 158 14.50 -4.71 -1.89
CA PRO A 158 13.29 -4.06 -2.42
C PRO A 158 13.21 -4.04 -3.95
N LEU A 159 14.36 -4.05 -4.63
CA LEU A 159 14.43 -4.14 -6.08
C LEU A 159 13.83 -5.44 -6.61
N LEU A 160 13.90 -6.53 -5.83
CA LEU A 160 13.36 -7.85 -6.19
C LEU A 160 11.91 -8.06 -5.74
N LEU A 161 11.26 -7.03 -5.19
CA LEU A 161 9.90 -7.10 -4.67
C LEU A 161 8.90 -6.42 -5.62
N THR A 162 7.70 -6.98 -5.68
CA THR A 162 6.50 -6.42 -6.30
C THR A 162 5.43 -6.19 -5.23
N ALA A 163 4.60 -5.16 -5.44
CA ALA A 163 3.34 -5.01 -4.75
C ALA A 163 2.27 -5.64 -5.65
N SER A 164 1.98 -6.90 -5.42
CA SER A 164 1.01 -7.69 -6.19
C SER A 164 -0.39 -7.38 -5.72
N HIS A 165 -1.34 -7.29 -6.66
CA HIS A 165 -2.76 -7.13 -6.34
C HIS A 165 -3.42 -8.49 -6.14
N ILE A 166 -4.27 -8.61 -5.12
CA ILE A 166 -5.04 -9.85 -4.89
C ILE A 166 -6.20 -9.94 -5.88
N LEU A 167 -7.01 -8.88 -5.94
CA LEU A 167 -8.03 -8.65 -6.94
C LEU A 167 -7.42 -8.00 -8.19
N PRO A 168 -7.72 -8.48 -9.41
CA PRO A 168 -7.14 -7.93 -10.64
C PRO A 168 -7.39 -6.43 -10.82
N TRP A 169 -6.31 -5.69 -11.07
CA TRP A 169 -6.34 -4.23 -11.26
C TRP A 169 -7.39 -3.72 -12.28
N SER A 170 -7.58 -4.47 -13.37
CA SER A 170 -8.50 -4.07 -14.45
C SER A 170 -9.97 -4.26 -14.08
N GLN A 171 -10.29 -5.19 -13.18
CA GLN A 171 -11.67 -5.57 -12.84
C GLN A 171 -12.23 -4.81 -11.63
N PHE A 172 -11.38 -4.38 -10.71
CA PHE A 172 -11.78 -3.75 -9.44
C PHE A 172 -11.14 -2.36 -9.28
N PRO A 173 -11.58 -1.34 -10.06
CA PRO A 173 -10.99 -0.01 -10.06
C PRO A 173 -11.01 0.70 -8.69
N GLU A 174 -12.03 0.43 -7.88
CA GLU A 174 -12.20 0.95 -6.52
C GLU A 174 -11.21 0.33 -5.51
N GLN A 175 -10.66 -0.85 -5.80
CA GLN A 175 -9.72 -1.57 -4.94
C GLN A 175 -8.25 -1.39 -5.35
N ARG A 176 -7.97 -0.60 -6.38
CA ARG A 176 -6.62 -0.43 -6.95
C ARG A 176 -5.60 0.08 -5.95
N LEU A 177 -6.02 1.00 -5.09
CA LEU A 177 -5.16 1.64 -4.09
C LEU A 177 -5.49 1.19 -2.66
N ASN A 178 -6.39 0.21 -2.49
CA ASN A 178 -6.71 -0.36 -1.20
C ASN A 178 -5.54 -1.22 -0.70
N PRO A 179 -4.91 -0.91 0.46
CA PRO A 179 -3.81 -1.69 1.00
C PRO A 179 -4.17 -3.13 1.35
N HIS A 180 -5.44 -3.43 1.67
CA HIS A 180 -5.94 -4.78 1.91
C HIS A 180 -5.95 -5.65 0.64
N ASN A 181 -5.87 -5.02 -0.53
CA ASN A 181 -5.77 -5.68 -1.83
C ASN A 181 -4.33 -5.93 -2.29
N GLY A 182 -3.35 -5.89 -1.39
CA GLY A 182 -1.95 -5.98 -1.76
C GLY A 182 -1.13 -7.00 -0.98
N LEU A 183 -0.23 -7.67 -1.70
CA LEU A 183 0.80 -8.55 -1.15
C LEU A 183 2.19 -8.07 -1.57
N CYS A 184 3.16 -8.09 -0.65
CA CYS A 184 4.55 -7.89 -1.01
C CYS A 184 5.17 -9.23 -1.41
N LEU A 185 5.43 -9.44 -2.70
CA LEU A 185 5.94 -10.71 -3.23
C LEU A 185 7.29 -10.51 -3.91
N ALA A 186 8.14 -11.54 -3.92
CA ALA A 186 9.29 -11.55 -4.82
C ALA A 186 8.79 -11.72 -6.25
N ARG A 187 9.47 -11.15 -7.25
CA ARG A 187 8.96 -11.12 -8.65
C ARG A 187 8.55 -12.48 -9.22
N THR A 188 9.26 -13.55 -8.85
CA THR A 188 8.94 -14.92 -9.28
C THR A 188 7.61 -15.41 -8.67
N HIS A 189 7.38 -15.15 -7.39
CA HIS A 189 6.14 -15.46 -6.69
C HIS A 189 4.99 -14.57 -7.12
N ASP A 190 5.25 -13.29 -7.34
CA ASP A 190 4.30 -12.32 -7.90
C ASP A 190 3.73 -12.80 -9.23
N THR A 191 4.61 -13.13 -10.19
CA THR A 191 4.16 -13.68 -11.48
C THR A 191 3.41 -15.02 -11.32
N ALA A 192 3.87 -15.89 -10.42
CA ALA A 192 3.18 -17.15 -10.16
C ALA A 192 1.78 -16.94 -9.56
N PHE A 193 1.63 -15.99 -8.64
CA PHE A 193 0.37 -15.64 -8.01
C PHE A 193 -0.59 -15.04 -9.04
N ASP A 194 -0.17 -14.00 -9.76
CA ASP A 194 -0.96 -13.34 -10.82
C ASP A 194 -1.44 -14.31 -11.91
N ARG A 195 -0.68 -15.39 -12.16
CA ARG A 195 -1.02 -16.44 -13.14
C ARG A 195 -1.80 -17.61 -12.55
N GLY A 196 -2.12 -17.58 -11.27
CA GLY A 196 -2.85 -18.64 -10.59
C GLY A 196 -2.04 -19.91 -10.33
N LEU A 197 -0.71 -19.87 -10.47
CA LEU A 197 0.17 -21.02 -10.20
C LEU A 197 0.42 -21.22 -8.69
N ILE A 198 0.15 -20.21 -7.88
CA ILE A 198 0.11 -20.29 -6.41
C ILE A 198 -1.06 -19.48 -5.88
N SER A 199 -1.50 -19.79 -4.66
CA SER A 199 -2.45 -18.96 -3.90
C SER A 199 -2.28 -19.22 -2.40
N PHE A 200 -3.23 -18.78 -1.57
CA PHE A 200 -3.23 -19.02 -0.13
C PHE A 200 -4.57 -19.60 0.30
N ASP A 201 -4.57 -20.64 1.14
CA ASP A 201 -5.80 -21.25 1.70
C ASP A 201 -6.48 -20.36 2.76
N GLU A 202 -7.55 -20.86 3.41
CA GLU A 202 -8.28 -20.11 4.45
C GLU A 202 -7.44 -19.81 5.69
N ASP A 203 -6.38 -20.61 5.94
CA ASP A 203 -5.41 -20.43 7.02
C ASP A 203 -4.20 -19.58 6.58
N LEU A 204 -4.29 -18.93 5.41
CA LEU A 204 -3.22 -18.15 4.79
C LEU A 204 -1.95 -18.96 4.50
N ARG A 205 -2.05 -20.27 4.30
CA ARG A 205 -0.92 -21.13 3.93
C ARG A 205 -0.77 -21.18 2.42
N LEU A 206 0.47 -21.14 1.96
CA LEU A 206 0.77 -21.18 0.53
C LEU A 206 0.31 -22.52 -0.08
N ILE A 207 -0.56 -22.45 -1.08
CA ILE A 207 -0.98 -23.57 -1.91
C ILE A 207 -0.35 -23.45 -3.31
N ILE A 208 0.04 -24.60 -3.87
CA ILE A 208 0.77 -24.69 -5.13
C ILE A 208 -0.15 -25.30 -6.19
N GLY A 209 -0.21 -24.68 -7.36
CA GLY A 209 -1.04 -25.15 -8.47
C GLY A 209 -0.45 -26.36 -9.19
N HIS A 210 -1.31 -27.14 -9.83
CA HIS A 210 -0.97 -28.45 -10.41
C HIS A 210 0.20 -28.40 -11.40
N GLU A 211 0.35 -27.32 -12.18
CA GLU A 211 1.44 -27.20 -13.16
C GLU A 211 2.83 -27.22 -12.50
N ILE A 212 3.02 -26.45 -11.42
CA ILE A 212 4.30 -26.41 -10.68
C ILE A 212 4.57 -27.77 -10.04
N GLU A 213 3.56 -28.38 -9.41
CA GLU A 213 3.72 -29.68 -8.75
C GLU A 213 4.16 -30.77 -9.74
N LYS A 214 3.44 -30.87 -10.86
CA LYS A 214 3.73 -31.86 -11.90
C LYS A 214 5.13 -31.67 -12.47
N LYS A 215 5.52 -30.44 -12.79
CA LYS A 215 6.85 -30.14 -13.36
C LYS A 215 7.98 -30.39 -12.37
N ALA A 216 7.77 -30.11 -11.09
CA ALA A 216 8.75 -30.41 -10.04
C ALA A 216 8.99 -31.93 -9.94
N GLN A 217 7.90 -32.73 -9.91
CA GLN A 217 7.96 -34.20 -9.79
C GLN A 217 8.50 -34.89 -11.05
N ASP A 218 7.93 -34.57 -12.22
CA ASP A 218 8.23 -35.28 -13.47
C ASP A 218 9.65 -34.99 -13.99
N GLN A 219 10.19 -33.81 -13.71
CA GLN A 219 11.43 -33.31 -14.29
C GLN A 219 12.55 -33.11 -13.26
N GLY A 220 12.29 -33.34 -11.97
CA GLY A 220 13.28 -33.15 -10.91
C GLY A 220 13.83 -31.73 -10.85
N SER A 221 12.95 -30.73 -10.98
CA SER A 221 13.37 -29.33 -11.14
C SER A 221 13.75 -28.69 -9.81
N GLU A 222 15.05 -28.67 -9.49
CA GLU A 222 15.58 -28.04 -8.27
C GLU A 222 15.12 -26.58 -8.11
N THR A 223 14.98 -25.82 -9.20
CA THR A 223 14.50 -24.44 -9.13
C THR A 223 13.06 -24.35 -8.64
N LEU A 224 12.17 -25.26 -9.07
CA LEU A 224 10.79 -25.29 -8.62
C LEU A 224 10.70 -25.74 -7.16
N GLU A 225 11.55 -26.69 -6.76
CA GLU A 225 11.66 -27.13 -5.38
C GLU A 225 12.06 -25.97 -4.45
N LEU A 226 13.16 -25.29 -4.77
CA LEU A 226 13.70 -24.19 -3.96
C LEU A 226 12.81 -22.95 -3.95
N ASN A 227 12.13 -22.63 -5.05
CA ASN A 227 11.32 -21.42 -5.15
C ASN A 227 9.87 -21.62 -4.71
N PHE A 228 9.29 -22.83 -4.82
CA PHE A 228 7.86 -23.04 -4.59
C PHE A 228 7.57 -24.19 -3.64
N ILE A 229 8.02 -25.42 -3.95
CA ILE A 229 7.60 -26.62 -3.20
C ILE A 229 8.04 -26.56 -1.74
N ASN A 230 9.26 -26.10 -1.46
CA ASN A 230 9.77 -25.94 -0.09
C ASN A 230 8.98 -24.91 0.75
N TYR A 231 8.18 -24.06 0.11
CA TYR A 231 7.31 -23.10 0.79
C TYR A 231 5.86 -23.58 0.90
N ARG A 232 5.50 -24.73 0.32
CA ARG A 232 4.14 -25.27 0.40
C ARG A 232 3.69 -25.40 1.85
N GLY A 233 2.47 -24.96 2.14
CA GLY A 233 1.89 -24.99 3.47
C GLY A 233 2.48 -23.97 4.44
N LYS A 234 3.48 -23.19 4.04
CA LYS A 234 4.01 -22.11 4.88
C LYS A 234 2.96 -21.01 5.00
N THR A 235 2.66 -20.62 6.24
CA THR A 235 1.79 -19.48 6.53
C THR A 235 2.42 -18.18 6.02
N LEU A 236 1.60 -17.37 5.36
CA LEU A 236 1.96 -16.03 4.89
C LEU A 236 2.44 -15.17 6.06
N ASN A 237 3.57 -14.49 5.87
CA ASN A 237 4.03 -13.48 6.82
C ASN A 237 3.15 -12.24 6.67
N VAL A 238 2.15 -12.12 7.54
CA VAL A 238 1.17 -11.02 7.49
C VAL A 238 1.76 -9.69 7.98
N PRO A 239 1.31 -8.54 7.45
CA PRO A 239 1.75 -7.24 7.93
C PRO A 239 1.15 -6.93 9.31
N ASP A 240 1.82 -6.06 10.07
CA ASP A 240 1.34 -5.61 11.40
C ASP A 240 0.05 -4.79 11.33
N ARG A 241 -0.21 -4.16 10.18
CA ARG A 241 -1.31 -3.25 9.88
C ARG A 241 -1.88 -3.59 8.50
N PHE A 242 -3.17 -3.32 8.27
CA PHE A 242 -3.83 -3.53 6.97
C PHE A 242 -3.60 -4.94 6.40
N LEU A 243 -4.20 -5.94 7.03
CA LEU A 243 -4.12 -7.34 6.59
C LEU A 243 -4.65 -7.52 5.16
N PRO A 244 -4.13 -8.48 4.39
CA PRO A 244 -4.82 -8.95 3.19
C PRO A 244 -6.28 -9.30 3.50
N ASP A 245 -7.20 -8.82 2.67
CA ASP A 245 -8.61 -9.16 2.80
C ASP A 245 -8.83 -10.65 2.47
N LEU A 246 -9.52 -11.36 3.36
CA LEU A 246 -9.78 -12.79 3.20
C LEU A 246 -10.77 -13.06 2.06
N ASP A 247 -11.72 -12.16 1.81
CA ASP A 247 -12.68 -12.28 0.70
C ASP A 247 -11.98 -12.06 -0.64
N PHE A 248 -10.96 -11.19 -0.68
CA PHE A 248 -10.15 -10.99 -1.88
C PHE A 248 -9.29 -12.22 -2.18
N LEU A 249 -8.66 -12.79 -1.17
CA LEU A 249 -7.93 -14.06 -1.32
C LEU A 249 -8.87 -15.20 -1.73
N ASN A 250 -10.09 -15.19 -1.21
CA ASN A 250 -11.12 -16.14 -1.62
C ASN A 250 -11.48 -15.99 -3.10
N TYR A 251 -11.69 -14.75 -3.58
CA TYR A 251 -11.89 -14.48 -5.00
C TYR A 251 -10.74 -15.03 -5.84
N HIS A 252 -9.49 -14.75 -5.44
CA HIS A 252 -8.31 -15.26 -6.15
C HIS A 252 -8.30 -16.80 -6.20
N ARG A 253 -8.58 -17.49 -5.09
CA ARG A 253 -8.67 -18.96 -5.05
C ARG A 253 -9.72 -19.52 -6.00
N TYR A 254 -10.90 -18.88 -6.11
CA TYR A 254 -12.01 -19.40 -6.90
C TYR A 254 -11.95 -19.03 -8.39
N HIS A 255 -11.35 -17.88 -8.72
CA HIS A 255 -11.42 -17.33 -10.08
C HIS A 255 -10.09 -17.27 -10.83
N ILE A 256 -8.96 -17.36 -10.12
CA ILE A 256 -7.62 -17.18 -10.70
C ILE A 256 -6.76 -18.42 -10.50
N PHE A 257 -6.75 -18.99 -9.29
CA PHE A 257 -5.91 -20.13 -8.94
C PHE A 257 -6.23 -21.38 -9.77
N GLN A 258 -5.17 -22.02 -10.26
CA GLN A 258 -5.19 -23.23 -11.08
C GLN A 258 -4.72 -24.41 -10.23
N GLY A 259 -5.55 -24.74 -9.24
CA GLY A 259 -5.38 -25.87 -8.33
C GLY A 259 -5.62 -27.22 -8.98
#